data_AF-A0A5P8WJB0-F1
#
_entry.id   AF-A0A5P8WJB0-F1
#
_cell.length_a   1.000
_cell.length_b   1.000
_cell.length_c   1.000
_cell.angle_alpha   90.00
_cell.angle_beta   90.00
_cell.angle_gamma   90.00
#
_symmetry.space_group_name_H-M   'P 1'
#
loop_
_entity.id
_entity.type
_entity.pdbx_description
1 polymer ?
#
loop_
_entity_poly.entity_id
_entity_poly.type
_entity_poly.pdbx_seq_one_letter_code
_entity_poly.pdbx_strand_id
1 'polypeptide(L)'
;MPRIRNWKDLNFFRPDKETVYQHIDLLFKDTINWDLIKTHWQDILQVVLSIQAGKISSPVLLRKLGNYSHKNRLYQAFQELGRVVRTVFLLEYISDRSSNYPNSLKYCCCRFNSC
;
A
#
# COMPACT_ATOMS: atom_id res chain seq x y z
N MET A 1 -16.01 -11.28 3.33
CA MET A 1 -15.07 -10.39 2.58
C MET A 1 -15.81 -9.13 2.17
N PRO A 2 -15.19 -7.93 2.24
CA PRO A 2 -15.81 -6.72 1.74
C PRO A 2 -16.02 -6.85 0.22
N ARG A 3 -17.27 -6.74 -0.23
CA ARG A 3 -17.62 -6.76 -1.65
C ARG A 3 -17.27 -5.38 -2.21
N ILE A 4 -16.18 -5.29 -2.97
CA ILE A 4 -15.75 -4.05 -3.61
C ILE A 4 -16.82 -3.64 -4.63
N ARG A 5 -17.70 -2.71 -4.25
CA ARG A 5 -18.57 -1.95 -5.16
C ARG A 5 -17.69 -0.87 -5.80
N ASN A 6 -17.66 -0.79 -7.13
CA ASN A 6 -16.79 0.09 -7.94
C ASN A 6 -15.28 -0.19 -7.92
N TRP A 7 -14.86 -1.24 -8.65
CA TRP A 7 -13.44 -1.47 -8.95
C TRP A 7 -12.83 -0.39 -9.86
N LYS A 8 -13.65 0.32 -10.64
CA LYS A 8 -13.22 1.38 -11.55
C LYS A 8 -12.72 2.64 -10.85
N ASP A 9 -13.12 2.86 -9.60
CA ASP A 9 -12.70 4.03 -8.81
C ASP A 9 -11.41 3.79 -8.01
N LEU A 10 -10.82 2.59 -8.12
CA LEU A 10 -9.61 2.26 -7.38
C LEU A 10 -8.38 2.81 -8.10
N ASN A 11 -7.53 3.48 -7.33
CA ASN A 11 -6.27 4.03 -7.84
C ASN A 11 -5.20 2.93 -7.88
N PHE A 12 -4.69 2.62 -9.07
CA PHE A 12 -3.53 1.77 -9.27
C PHE A 12 -2.31 2.62 -9.58
N PHE A 13 -1.15 2.14 -9.13
CA PHE A 13 0.12 2.83 -9.28
C PHE A 13 1.10 2.02 -10.12
N ARG A 14 1.85 2.67 -11.00
CA ARG A 14 2.87 2.01 -11.82
C ARG A 14 4.20 1.92 -11.07
N PRO A 15 4.98 0.86 -11.31
CA PRO A 15 6.33 0.78 -10.77
C PRO A 15 7.22 1.87 -11.37
N ASP A 16 7.12 2.13 -12.67
CA ASP A 16 7.93 3.15 -13.34
C ASP A 16 7.09 3.98 -14.31
N LYS A 17 7.58 5.20 -14.64
CA LYS A 17 6.95 6.10 -15.60
C LYS A 17 7.07 5.58 -17.04
N GLU A 18 8.12 4.85 -17.33
CA GLU A 18 8.38 4.30 -18.67
C GLU A 18 7.57 3.02 -18.93
N THR A 19 6.94 2.45 -17.89
CA THR A 19 6.11 1.25 -18.05
C THR A 19 4.75 1.64 -18.62
N VAL A 20 4.52 1.28 -19.89
CA VAL A 20 3.25 1.48 -20.60
C VAL A 20 2.59 0.12 -20.84
N TYR A 21 1.30 0.03 -20.48
CA TYR A 21 0.53 -1.20 -20.69
C TYR A 21 -0.53 -1.00 -21.77
N GLN A 22 -0.43 -1.71 -22.90
CA GLN A 22 -1.29 -1.48 -24.07
C GLN A 22 -2.80 -1.50 -23.80
N HIS A 23 -3.29 -2.29 -22.83
CA HIS A 23 -4.73 -2.52 -22.61
C HIS A 23 -5.25 -2.04 -21.26
N ILE A 24 -4.36 -1.80 -20.30
CA ILE A 24 -4.72 -1.48 -18.92
C ILE A 24 -4.14 -0.15 -18.46
N ASP A 25 -3.57 0.65 -19.36
CA ASP A 25 -2.94 1.93 -19.04
C ASP A 25 -3.88 2.88 -18.28
N LEU A 26 -5.15 2.91 -18.68
CA LEU A 26 -6.23 3.72 -18.10
C LEU A 26 -6.53 3.39 -16.63
N LEU A 27 -6.11 2.21 -16.17
CA LEU A 27 -6.30 1.76 -14.80
C LEU A 27 -5.31 2.44 -13.84
N PHE A 28 -4.14 2.83 -14.34
CA PHE A 28 -3.06 3.38 -13.54
C PHE A 28 -3.06 4.89 -13.59
N LYS A 29 -3.07 5.54 -12.41
CA LYS A 29 -3.15 7.00 -12.30
C LYS A 29 -1.82 7.71 -12.06
N ASP A 30 -0.89 7.05 -11.36
CA ASP A 30 0.36 7.67 -10.93
C ASP A 30 1.47 6.62 -10.77
N THR A 31 2.68 7.07 -10.48
CA THR A 31 3.89 6.24 -10.29
C THR A 31 4.33 6.21 -8.83
N ILE A 32 4.95 5.10 -8.44
CA ILE A 32 5.46 4.90 -7.08
C ILE A 32 6.83 5.56 -6.94
N ASN A 33 7.03 6.32 -5.87
CA ASN A 33 8.35 6.90 -5.58
C ASN A 33 9.22 5.90 -4.82
N TRP A 34 10.04 5.14 -5.56
CA TRP A 34 10.96 4.16 -4.98
C TRP A 34 12.08 4.78 -4.15
N ASP A 35 12.51 6.01 -4.46
CA ASP A 35 13.59 6.68 -3.73
C ASP A 35 13.19 7.01 -2.30
N LEU A 36 11.93 7.41 -2.08
CA LEU A 36 11.38 7.62 -0.73
C LEU A 36 11.39 6.33 0.09
N ILE A 37 11.00 5.21 -0.52
CA ILE A 37 10.99 3.90 0.14
C ILE A 37 12.42 3.48 0.48
N LYS A 38 13.36 3.60 -0.46
CA LYS A 38 14.78 3.24 -0.26
C LYS A 38 15.42 4.09 0.83
N THR A 39 15.17 5.40 0.80
CA THR A 39 15.76 6.36 1.76
C THR A 39 15.34 6.05 3.20
N HIS A 40 14.06 5.68 3.41
CA HIS A 40 13.51 5.42 4.75
C HIS A 40 13.29 3.93 5.04
N TRP A 41 13.94 3.04 4.30
CA TRP A 41 13.76 1.59 4.42
C TRP A 41 14.06 1.07 5.83
N GLN A 42 15.16 1.56 6.42
CA GLN A 42 15.57 1.18 7.78
C GLN A 42 14.54 1.62 8.82
N ASP A 43 14.02 2.84 8.72
CA ASP A 43 13.02 3.38 9.63
C ASP A 43 11.71 2.56 9.56
N ILE A 44 11.29 2.20 8.35
CA ILE A 44 10.12 1.34 8.12
C ILE A 44 10.31 -0.01 8.81
N LEU A 45 11.45 -0.67 8.59
CA LEU A 45 11.75 -1.96 9.20
C LEU A 45 11.80 -1.88 10.72
N GLN A 46 12.44 -0.85 11.27
CA GLN A 46 12.51 -0.65 12.72
C GLN A 46 11.12 -0.53 13.34
N VAL A 47 10.22 0.18 12.66
CA VAL A 47 8.83 0.31 13.07
C VAL A 47 8.09 -1.03 13.01
N VAL A 48 8.25 -1.79 11.93
CA VAL A 48 7.64 -3.13 11.79
C VAL A 48 8.12 -4.07 12.89
N LEU A 49 9.43 -4.09 13.17
CA LEU A 49 10.01 -4.89 14.24
C LEU A 49 9.51 -4.45 15.62
N SER A 50 9.31 -3.14 15.83
CA SER A 50 8.75 -2.62 17.08
C SER A 50 7.29 -3.03 17.29
N ILE A 51 6.50 -3.08 16.21
CA ILE A 51 5.13 -3.61 16.25
C ILE A 51 5.14 -5.12 16.53
N GLN A 52 6.00 -5.88 15.85
CA GLN A 52 6.12 -7.33 16.04
C GLN A 52 6.58 -7.70 17.45
N ALA A 53 7.47 -6.90 18.04
CA ALA A 53 7.91 -7.03 19.42
C ALA A 53 6.86 -6.57 20.46
N GLY A 54 5.68 -6.11 20.03
CA GLY A 54 4.60 -5.65 20.91
C GLY A 54 4.89 -4.32 21.62
N LYS A 55 5.98 -3.61 21.26
CA LYS A 55 6.39 -2.35 21.90
C LYS A 55 5.48 -1.18 21.52
N ILE A 56 4.90 -1.23 20.31
CA ILE A 56 4.06 -0.16 19.77
C ILE A 56 2.82 -0.76 19.12
N SER A 57 1.64 -0.25 19.48
CA SER A 57 0.38 -0.60 18.81
C SER A 57 0.26 0.08 17.44
N SER A 58 0.02 -0.69 16.38
CA SER A 58 -0.14 -0.20 15.00
C SER A 58 -1.12 0.99 14.85
N PRO A 59 -2.33 1.00 15.42
CA PRO A 59 -3.24 2.15 15.33
C PRO A 59 -2.71 3.41 16.04
N VAL A 60 -1.96 3.25 17.14
CA VAL A 60 -1.37 4.40 17.87
C VAL A 60 -0.24 5.03 17.06
N LEU A 61 0.61 4.21 16.47
CA LEU A 61 1.67 4.66 15.58
C LEU A 61 1.10 5.43 14.38
N LEU A 62 0.09 4.87 13.70
CA LEU A 62 -0.50 5.51 12.53
C LEU A 62 -1.16 6.86 12.88
N ARG A 63 -1.84 6.94 14.03
CA ARG A 63 -2.36 8.21 14.55
C ARG A 63 -1.25 9.22 14.80
N LYS A 64 -0.13 8.78 15.40
CA LYS A 64 1.02 9.66 15.67
C LYS A 64 1.65 10.15 14.36
N LEU A 65 1.93 9.25 13.42
CA LEU A 65 2.52 9.60 12.12
C LEU A 65 1.61 10.53 11.31
N GLY A 66 0.28 10.35 11.36
CA GLY A 66 -0.69 11.23 10.71
C GLY A 66 -0.83 12.60 11.39
N ASN A 67 -0.71 12.66 12.72
CA ASN A 67 -0.75 13.93 13.47
C ASN A 67 0.51 14.77 13.23
N TYR A 68 1.66 14.13 13.06
CA TYR A 68 2.92 14.80 12.69
C TYR A 68 2.93 15.14 11.19
N SER A 69 1.99 15.98 10.73
CA SER A 69 1.92 16.68 9.42
C SER A 69 2.25 15.85 8.15
N HIS A 70 1.55 16.11 7.04
CA HIS A 70 1.85 15.52 5.73
C HIS A 70 3.30 15.73 5.22
N LYS A 71 4.11 16.57 5.89
CA LYS A 71 5.54 16.80 5.63
C LYS A 71 6.48 15.74 6.22
N ASN A 72 5.99 14.81 7.05
CA ASN A 72 6.84 13.77 7.61
C ASN A 72 7.22 12.75 6.55
N ARG A 73 8.52 12.70 6.20
CA ARG A 73 9.05 11.81 5.17
C ARG A 73 8.87 10.32 5.50
N LEU A 74 8.89 9.95 6.79
CA LEU A 74 8.61 8.58 7.22
C LEU A 74 7.16 8.18 6.91
N TYR A 75 6.22 9.09 7.18
CA TYR A 75 4.81 8.87 6.86
C TYR A 75 4.59 8.77 5.35
N GLN A 76 5.26 9.61 4.55
CA GLN A 76 5.24 9.51 3.08
C GLN A 76 5.81 8.17 2.60
N ALA A 77 6.92 7.70 3.16
CA ALA A 77 7.50 6.41 2.81
C ALA A 77 6.55 5.24 3.13
N PHE A 78 5.84 5.29 4.27
CA PHE A 78 4.76 4.34 4.58
C PHE A 78 3.58 4.42 3.62
N GLN A 79 3.21 5.62 3.15
CA GLN A 79 2.17 5.77 2.13
C GLN A 79 2.59 5.15 0.80
N GLU A 80 3.81 5.40 0.33
CA GLU A 80 4.34 4.81 -0.91
C GLU A 80 4.39 3.28 -0.81
N LEU A 81 4.86 2.73 0.30
CA LEU A 81 4.81 1.29 0.56
C LEU A 81 3.37 0.75 0.55
N GLY A 82 2.44 1.48 1.18
CA GLY A 82 1.02 1.13 1.18
C GLY A 82 0.40 1.13 -0.22
N ARG A 83 0.81 2.05 -1.10
CA ARG A 83 0.40 2.09 -2.52
C ARG A 83 0.88 0.86 -3.28
N VAL A 84 2.12 0.41 -3.06
CA VAL A 84 2.66 -0.84 -3.64
C VAL A 84 1.80 -2.03 -3.22
N VAL A 85 1.66 -2.27 -1.91
CA VAL A 85 0.93 -3.42 -1.38
C VAL A 85 -0.54 -3.41 -1.84
N ARG A 86 -1.17 -2.23 -1.84
CA ARG A 86 -2.56 -2.08 -2.33
C ARG A 86 -2.68 -2.40 -3.82
N THR A 87 -1.75 -1.93 -4.63
CA THR A 87 -1.78 -2.17 -6.08
C THR A 87 -1.60 -3.65 -6.38
N VAL A 88 -0.61 -4.30 -5.76
CA VAL A 88 -0.38 -5.76 -5.91
C VAL A 88 -1.61 -6.53 -5.47
N PHE A 89 -2.12 -6.27 -4.27
CA PHE A 89 -3.32 -6.94 -3.75
C PHE A 89 -4.54 -6.76 -4.67
N LEU A 90 -4.70 -5.57 -5.25
CA LEU A 90 -5.85 -5.30 -6.10
C LEU A 90 -5.72 -5.94 -7.49
N LEU A 91 -4.51 -5.96 -8.06
CA LEU A 91 -4.22 -6.69 -9.29
C LEU A 91 -4.43 -8.19 -9.09
N GLU A 92 -3.94 -8.74 -7.98
CA GLU A 92 -4.20 -10.11 -7.56
C GLU A 92 -5.70 -10.36 -7.40
N TYR A 93 -6.44 -9.49 -6.70
CA TYR A 93 -7.88 -9.62 -6.51
C TYR A 93 -8.68 -9.65 -7.83
N ILE A 94 -8.25 -8.89 -8.84
CA ILE A 94 -8.89 -8.87 -10.16
C ILE A 94 -8.50 -10.12 -10.96
N SER A 95 -7.24 -10.53 -10.90
CA SER A 95 -6.74 -11.73 -11.58
C SER A 95 -7.32 -13.02 -11.00
N ASP A 96 -7.50 -13.07 -9.68
CA ASP A 96 -7.90 -14.24 -8.89
C ASP A 96 -9.44 -14.41 -8.78
N ARG A 97 -10.21 -13.60 -9.53
CA ARG A 97 -11.63 -13.91 -9.81
C ARG A 97 -11.80 -15.22 -10.61
N SER A 98 -10.72 -15.89 -11.04
CA SER A 98 -10.75 -17.05 -11.94
C SER A 98 -10.23 -18.38 -11.39
N SER A 99 -9.42 -18.51 -10.32
CA SER A 99 -8.97 -19.84 -9.88
C SER A 99 -8.35 -19.91 -8.47
N ASN A 100 -9.06 -20.53 -7.53
CA ASN A 100 -8.62 -21.23 -6.30
C ASN A 100 -7.34 -20.76 -5.55
N TYR A 101 -7.56 -20.20 -4.35
CA TYR A 101 -6.57 -19.89 -3.32
C TYR A 101 -5.72 -21.09 -2.85
N PRO A 102 -4.44 -20.84 -2.53
CA PRO A 102 -4.01 -21.12 -1.17
C PRO A 102 -3.20 -19.97 -0.53
N ASN A 103 -3.67 -19.55 0.64
CA ASN A 103 -2.91 -19.07 1.81
C ASN A 103 -1.51 -18.46 1.58
N SER A 104 -1.43 -17.13 1.56
CA SER A 104 -0.26 -16.42 2.09
C SER A 104 -0.63 -14.99 2.41
N LEU A 105 -0.52 -14.64 3.69
CA LEU A 105 -0.64 -13.30 4.27
C LEU A 105 -2.07 -12.73 4.37
N LYS A 106 -2.60 -12.82 5.59
CA LYS A 106 -3.68 -11.96 6.09
C LYS A 106 -3.19 -10.50 6.06
N TYR A 107 -3.23 -9.86 4.90
CA TYR A 107 -3.01 -8.43 4.79
C TYR A 107 -4.17 -7.74 5.50
N CYS A 108 -3.90 -7.14 6.66
CA CYS A 108 -4.83 -6.31 7.40
C CYS A 108 -5.08 -5.01 6.62
N CYS A 109 -5.75 -5.11 5.48
CA CYS A 109 -6.00 -4.03 4.56
C CYS A 109 -7.39 -3.44 4.84
N CYS A 110 -7.52 -2.71 5.95
CA CYS A 110 -8.72 -1.95 6.27
C CYS A 110 -8.41 -0.69 7.08
N ARG A 111 -7.48 0.17 6.62
CA ARG A 111 -7.42 1.59 7.08
C ARG A 111 -6.52 2.54 6.27
N PHE A 112 -6.26 2.34 4.98
CA PHE A 112 -5.30 3.21 4.27
C PHE A 112 -5.81 4.05 3.10
N ASN A 113 -7.09 3.92 2.71
CA ASN A 113 -7.77 5.02 2.03
C ASN A 113 -9.03 5.31 2.82
N SER A 114 -9.07 6.49 3.42
CA SER A 114 -10.26 7.10 3.98
C SER A 114 -11.43 7.04 3.00
N CYS A 115 -12.64 7.26 3.51
CA CYS A 115 -13.69 7.92 2.74
C CYS A 115 -13.13 9.06 1.87
#